data_AF-A0A0D3I515-F1
#
_entry.id   AF-A0A0D3I515-F1
#
_cell.length_a   1.000
_cell.length_b   1.000
_cell.length_c   1.000
_cell.angle_alpha   90.00
_cell.angle_beta   90.00
_cell.angle_gamma   90.00
#
_symmetry.space_group_name_H-M   'P 1'
#
loop_
_entity.id
_entity.type
_entity.pdbx_description
1 polymer ?
#
loop_
_entity_poly.entity_id
_entity_poly.type
_entity_poly.pdbx_seq_one_letter_code
_entity_poly.pdbx_strand_id
1 'polypeptide(L)'
;MTDHVDWPRAALAALLLCASCSVMVCAWYLHLRAHSWGMPKAILISWAIAAFEYCLQVPGNRIGASAGLSAAQLRGLAELAVLVSFLVFQIKVLQQPLLWNHVVGFVVVLLGVLIVLGGPFTSEVGAAEGVALPVRVSAKDLQRTSKGLPPVRWELPSVSPPPPPSASGTGGAVAAGSH
;
A
#
# COMPACT_ATOMS: atom_id res chain seq x y z
N MET A 1 32.03 12.42 -6.97
CA MET A 1 31.17 12.12 -8.11
C MET A 1 29.79 12.60 -7.70
N THR A 2 29.46 13.85 -7.98
CA THR A 2 28.15 14.41 -7.62
C THR A 2 27.14 13.77 -8.53
N ASP A 3 26.32 12.88 -7.98
CA ASP A 3 25.19 12.27 -8.67
C ASP A 3 24.27 13.41 -9.12
N HIS A 4 24.37 13.80 -10.38
CA HIS A 4 23.66 14.94 -10.92
C HIS A 4 22.19 14.55 -11.05
N VAL A 5 21.44 14.65 -9.95
CA VAL A 5 19.98 14.55 -9.97
C VAL A 5 19.46 15.57 -10.96
N ASP A 6 18.70 15.10 -11.94
CA ASP A 6 18.07 15.96 -12.94
C ASP A 6 16.91 16.72 -12.29
N TRP A 7 17.21 17.81 -11.59
CA TRP A 7 16.23 18.60 -10.84
C TRP A 7 14.96 18.97 -11.61
N PRO A 8 14.98 19.32 -12.91
CA PRO A 8 13.75 19.59 -13.66
C PRO A 8 12.83 18.36 -13.75
N ARG A 9 13.41 17.17 -13.95
CA ARG A 9 12.67 15.90 -14.06
C ARG A 9 12.21 15.43 -12.68
N ALA A 10 13.04 15.60 -11.66
CA ALA A 10 12.68 15.33 -10.28
C ALA A 10 11.52 16.23 -9.81
N ALA A 11 11.52 17.51 -10.17
CA ALA A 11 10.41 18.42 -9.88
C ALA A 11 9.14 18.02 -10.63
N LEU A 12 9.23 17.63 -11.90
CA LEU A 12 8.09 17.09 -12.65
C LEU A 12 7.54 15.82 -12.01
N ALA A 13 8.41 14.90 -11.59
CA ALA A 13 8.01 13.71 -10.86
C ALA A 13 7.27 14.06 -9.56
N ALA A 14 7.81 14.98 -8.76
CA ALA A 14 7.17 15.45 -7.53
C ALA A 14 5.79 16.09 -7.80
N LEU A 15 5.66 16.91 -8.84
CA LEU A 15 4.38 17.51 -9.23
C LEU A 15 3.34 16.44 -9.63
N LEU A 16 3.76 15.45 -10.41
CA LEU A 16 2.91 14.33 -10.80
C LEU A 16 2.47 13.51 -9.58
N LEU A 17 3.40 13.20 -8.66
CA LEU A 17 3.10 12.50 -7.41
C LEU A 17 2.14 13.31 -6.53
N CYS A 18 2.33 14.62 -6.40
CA CYS A 18 1.42 15.50 -5.66
C CYS A 18 0.01 15.51 -6.25
N ALA A 19 -0.09 15.61 -7.58
CA ALA A 19 -1.38 15.53 -8.27
C ALA A 19 -2.03 14.16 -8.07
N SER A 20 -1.25 13.08 -8.20
CA SER A 20 -1.68 11.71 -7.98
C SER A 20 -2.24 11.52 -6.56
N CYS A 21 -1.48 11.89 -5.54
CA CYS A 21 -1.92 11.80 -4.14
C CYS A 21 -3.19 12.60 -3.87
N SER A 22 -3.34 13.78 -4.47
CA SER A 22 -4.57 14.58 -4.33
C SER A 22 -5.79 13.85 -4.91
N VAL A 23 -5.64 13.24 -6.08
CA VAL A 23 -6.69 12.43 -6.71
C VAL A 23 -6.98 11.17 -5.88
N MET A 24 -5.95 10.52 -5.33
CA MET A 24 -6.11 9.34 -4.46
C MET A 24 -6.94 9.66 -3.21
N VAL A 25 -6.63 10.76 -2.53
CA VAL A 25 -7.39 11.21 -1.35
C VAL A 25 -8.85 11.47 -1.71
N CYS A 26 -9.13 12.05 -2.88
CA CYS A 26 -10.48 12.17 -3.39
C CYS A 26 -11.14 10.80 -3.61
N ALA A 27 -10.46 9.84 -4.23
CA ALA A 27 -11.00 8.49 -4.43
C ALA A 27 -11.42 7.83 -3.10
N TRP A 28 -10.62 8.00 -2.05
CA TRP A 28 -10.88 7.41 -0.75
C TRP A 28 -11.94 8.12 0.07
N TYR A 29 -12.03 9.45 -0.01
CA TYR A 29 -12.82 10.21 0.97
C TYR A 29 -13.92 11.10 0.36
N LEU A 30 -13.97 11.31 -0.96
CA LEU A 30 -14.99 12.16 -1.59
C LEU A 30 -16.41 11.66 -1.30
N HIS A 31 -16.61 10.34 -1.29
CA HIS A 31 -17.90 9.73 -0.99
C HIS A 31 -18.35 9.97 0.46
N LEU A 32 -17.43 10.25 1.40
CA LEU A 32 -17.80 10.60 2.79
C LEU A 32 -18.53 11.93 2.87
N ARG A 33 -18.26 12.86 1.95
CA ARG A 33 -19.04 14.10 1.82
C ARG A 33 -20.39 13.85 1.16
N ALA A 34 -20.46 12.86 0.27
CA ALA A 34 -21.65 12.53 -0.49
C ALA A 34 -22.46 11.39 0.17
N HIS A 35 -23.01 11.65 1.36
CA HIS A 35 -23.77 10.68 2.16
C HIS A 35 -24.94 10.00 1.42
N SER A 36 -25.42 10.57 0.31
CA SER A 36 -26.48 10.02 -0.52
C SER A 36 -26.02 8.94 -1.51
N TRP A 37 -24.71 8.67 -1.61
CA TRP A 37 -24.19 7.66 -2.51
C TRP A 37 -24.35 6.26 -1.89
N GLY A 38 -25.18 5.43 -2.51
CA GLY A 38 -25.22 4.00 -2.18
C GLY A 38 -23.86 3.35 -2.40
N MET A 39 -23.57 2.30 -1.62
CA MET A 39 -22.25 1.63 -1.58
C MET A 39 -21.74 1.22 -2.98
N PRO A 40 -22.53 0.61 -3.89
CA PRO A 40 -22.03 0.25 -5.22
C PRO A 40 -21.60 1.46 -6.04
N LYS A 41 -22.34 2.57 -5.94
CA LYS A 41 -22.03 3.82 -6.66
C LYS A 41 -20.75 4.44 -6.13
N ALA A 42 -20.57 4.49 -4.81
CA ALA A 42 -19.35 4.99 -4.19
C ALA A 42 -18.12 4.19 -4.65
N ILE A 43 -18.20 2.86 -4.63
CA ILE A 43 -17.10 1.97 -5.06
C ILE A 43 -16.73 2.22 -6.53
N LEU A 44 -17.71 2.24 -7.44
CA LEU A 44 -17.45 2.43 -8.88
C LEU A 44 -16.83 3.79 -9.19
N ILE A 45 -17.31 4.86 -8.55
CA ILE A 45 -16.74 6.20 -8.73
C ILE A 45 -15.32 6.25 -8.17
N SER A 46 -15.09 5.71 -6.97
CA SER A 46 -13.75 5.64 -6.37
C SER A 46 -12.76 4.87 -7.25
N TRP A 47 -13.19 3.77 -7.87
CA TRP A 47 -12.37 3.02 -8.83
C TRP A 47 -12.05 3.82 -10.09
N ALA A 48 -13.02 4.53 -10.66
CA ALA A 48 -12.79 5.39 -11.82
C ALA A 48 -11.78 6.51 -11.52
N ILE A 49 -11.87 7.12 -10.33
CA ILE A 49 -10.92 8.14 -9.88
C ILE A 49 -9.53 7.54 -9.65
N ALA A 50 -9.45 6.36 -9.01
CA ALA A 50 -8.18 5.66 -8.80
C ALA A 50 -7.51 5.28 -10.13
N ALA A 51 -8.26 4.88 -11.15
CA ALA A 51 -7.70 4.61 -12.47
C ALA A 51 -7.00 5.85 -13.07
N PHE A 52 -7.59 7.04 -12.94
CA PHE A 52 -6.98 8.30 -13.38
C PHE A 52 -5.73 8.66 -12.55
N GLU A 53 -5.77 8.42 -11.25
CA GLU A 53 -4.62 8.59 -10.36
C GLU A 53 -3.41 7.77 -10.84
N TYR A 54 -3.62 6.50 -11.19
CA TYR A 54 -2.55 5.63 -11.68
C TYR A 54 -1.90 6.16 -12.98
N CYS A 55 -2.65 6.88 -13.81
CA CYS A 55 -2.10 7.53 -15.01
C CYS A 55 -1.09 8.64 -14.68
N LEU A 56 -1.08 9.17 -13.44
CA LEU A 56 -0.11 10.15 -12.96
C LEU A 56 1.01 9.47 -12.15
N GLN A 57 0.63 8.51 -11.30
CA GLN A 57 1.55 7.79 -10.42
C GLN A 57 2.63 7.02 -11.21
N VAL A 58 2.23 6.31 -12.27
CA VAL A 58 3.16 5.47 -13.05
C VAL A 58 4.18 6.33 -13.80
N PRO A 59 3.80 7.39 -14.56
CA PRO A 59 4.77 8.29 -15.16
C PRO A 59 5.62 9.05 -14.14
N GLY A 60 5.03 9.52 -13.03
CA GLY A 60 5.76 10.22 -11.98
C GLY A 60 6.91 9.39 -11.42
N ASN A 61 6.64 8.13 -11.07
CA ASN A 61 7.67 7.22 -10.56
C ASN A 61 8.73 6.88 -11.62
N ARG A 62 8.33 6.69 -12.88
CA ARG A 62 9.28 6.41 -13.97
C ARG A 62 10.19 7.61 -14.27
N ILE A 63 9.63 8.81 -14.31
CA ILE A 63 10.38 10.05 -14.53
C ILE A 63 11.35 10.29 -13.38
N GLY A 64 10.88 10.15 -12.13
CA GLY A 64 11.72 10.35 -10.96
C GLY A 64 12.86 9.32 -10.85
N ALA A 65 12.60 8.05 -11.14
CA ALA A 65 13.65 7.04 -11.23
C ALA A 65 14.69 7.38 -12.30
N SER A 66 14.23 7.84 -13.47
CA SER A 66 15.13 8.29 -14.55
C SER A 66 15.88 9.60 -14.25
N ALA A 67 15.47 10.34 -13.21
CA ALA A 67 16.12 11.57 -12.75
C ALA A 67 17.17 11.30 -11.66
N GLY A 68 17.39 10.05 -11.27
CA GLY A 68 18.35 9.65 -10.23
C GLY A 68 17.74 9.50 -8.83
N LEU A 69 16.40 9.54 -8.68
CA LEU A 69 15.75 9.29 -7.39
C LEU A 69 15.62 7.78 -7.14
N SER A 70 15.97 7.34 -5.93
CA SER A 70 15.75 5.95 -5.51
C SER A 70 14.26 5.65 -5.27
N ALA A 71 13.88 4.37 -5.28
CA ALA A 71 12.51 3.96 -4.97
C ALA A 71 12.04 4.44 -3.59
N ALA A 72 12.95 4.46 -2.61
CA ALA A 72 12.65 4.96 -1.27
C ALA A 72 12.42 6.47 -1.24
N GLN A 73 13.17 7.26 -2.04
CA GLN A 73 12.93 8.70 -2.19
C GLN A 73 11.59 8.99 -2.87
N LEU A 74 11.26 8.26 -3.94
CA LEU A 74 9.96 8.40 -4.61
C LEU A 74 8.80 8.08 -3.67
N ARG A 75 8.96 7.02 -2.85
CA ARG A 75 8.00 6.67 -1.82
C ARG A 75 7.87 7.76 -0.76
N GLY A 76 9.00 8.29 -0.27
CA GLY A 76 9.01 9.39 0.69
C GLY A 76 8.31 10.64 0.15
N LEU A 77 8.56 11.02 -1.11
CA LEU A 77 7.86 12.13 -1.76
C LEU A 77 6.36 11.89 -1.86
N ALA A 78 5.93 10.67 -2.20
CA ALA A 78 4.51 10.30 -2.24
C ALA A 78 3.87 10.32 -0.84
N GLU A 79 4.59 9.91 0.21
CA GLU A 79 4.11 9.97 1.59
C GLU A 79 3.99 11.41 2.11
N LEU A 80 4.92 12.28 1.75
CA LEU A 80 4.78 13.71 1.99
C LEU A 80 3.56 14.29 1.26
N ALA A 81 3.41 13.96 -0.02
CA ALA A 81 2.33 14.44 -0.85
C ALA A 81 0.94 14.00 -0.33
N VAL A 82 0.78 12.76 0.11
CA VAL A 82 -0.50 12.27 0.65
C VAL A 82 -0.84 12.93 1.98
N LEU A 83 0.14 13.20 2.86
CA LEU A 83 -0.10 13.93 4.10
C LEU A 83 -0.61 15.35 3.85
N VAL A 84 0.07 16.09 2.97
CA VAL A 84 -0.34 17.46 2.61
C VAL A 84 -1.72 17.45 1.93
N SER A 85 -1.93 16.54 0.98
CA SER A 85 -3.21 16.40 0.27
C SER A 85 -4.35 16.07 1.24
N PHE A 86 -4.13 15.16 2.18
CA PHE A 86 -5.12 14.79 3.20
C PHE A 86 -5.46 15.96 4.11
N LEU A 87 -4.46 16.74 4.54
CA LEU A 87 -4.69 17.91 5.39
C LEU A 87 -5.54 18.97 4.67
N VAL A 88 -5.21 19.26 3.40
CA VAL A 88 -6.00 20.18 2.56
C VAL A 88 -7.42 19.65 2.38
N PHE A 89 -7.58 18.36 2.10
CA PHE A 89 -8.87 17.71 1.91
C PHE A 89 -9.74 17.76 3.18
N GLN A 90 -9.16 17.48 4.34
CA GLN A 90 -9.83 17.56 5.64
C GLN A 90 -10.45 18.95 5.88
N ILE A 91 -9.66 20.01 5.66
CA ILE A 91 -10.09 21.39 5.89
C ILE A 91 -11.11 21.83 4.84
N LYS A 92 -10.85 21.56 3.56
CA LYS A 92 -11.62 22.14 2.44
C LYS A 92 -12.86 21.32 2.08
N VAL A 93 -12.77 19.99 2.14
CA VAL A 93 -13.84 19.10 1.66
C VAL A 93 -14.68 18.58 2.81
N LEU A 94 -14.05 18.10 3.90
CA LEU A 94 -14.76 17.57 5.06
C LEU A 94 -15.16 18.65 6.08
N GLN A 95 -14.53 19.83 6.02
CA GLN A 95 -14.81 20.96 6.92
C GLN A 95 -14.68 20.57 8.41
N GLN A 96 -13.83 19.60 8.72
CA GLN A 96 -13.62 19.13 10.09
C GLN A 96 -12.47 19.91 10.74
N PRO A 97 -12.60 20.34 12.02
CA PRO A 97 -11.53 21.03 12.72
C PRO A 97 -10.36 20.06 12.97
N LEU A 98 -9.14 20.55 12.76
CA LEU A 98 -7.94 19.80 13.10
C LEU A 98 -7.69 19.88 14.60
N LEU A 99 -7.89 18.76 15.29
CA LEU A 99 -7.53 18.65 16.69
C LEU A 99 -6.00 18.61 16.85
N TRP A 100 -5.53 19.05 18.01
CA TRP A 100 -4.09 19.12 18.31
C TRP A 100 -3.38 17.77 18.21
N ASN A 101 -4.05 16.69 18.62
CA ASN A 101 -3.53 15.33 18.49
C ASN A 101 -3.30 14.93 17.01
N HIS A 102 -4.15 15.37 16.08
CA HIS A 102 -3.97 15.11 14.65
C HIS A 102 -2.72 15.82 14.13
N VAL A 103 -2.52 17.07 14.53
CA VAL A 103 -1.34 17.86 14.12
C VAL A 103 -0.05 17.20 14.62
N VAL A 104 0.00 16.83 15.91
CA VAL A 104 1.16 16.14 16.49
C VAL A 104 1.42 14.81 15.78
N GLY A 105 0.38 14.02 15.52
CA GLY A 105 0.50 12.77 14.77
C GLY A 105 1.09 12.99 13.37
N PHE A 106 0.58 13.97 12.61
CA PHE A 106 1.11 14.27 11.27
C PHE A 106 2.56 14.75 11.29
N VAL A 107 2.96 15.53 12.32
CA VAL A 107 4.36 15.95 12.48
C VAL A 107 5.27 14.76 12.71
N VAL A 108 4.86 13.77 13.51
CA VAL A 108 5.65 12.54 13.73
C VAL A 108 5.79 11.73 12.43
N VAL A 109 4.72 11.59 11.65
CA VAL A 109 4.80 10.88 10.35
C VAL A 109 5.71 11.66 9.38
N LEU A 110 5.58 12.98 9.32
CA LEU A 110 6.43 13.84 8.50
C LEU A 110 7.91 13.69 8.87
N LEU A 111 8.23 13.62 10.17
CA LEU A 111 9.59 13.37 10.63
C LEU A 111 10.12 12.03 10.10
N GLY A 112 9.29 10.97 10.15
CA GLY A 112 9.63 9.67 9.56
C GLY A 112 9.97 9.77 8.08
N VAL A 113 9.17 10.52 7.30
CA VAL A 113 9.44 10.77 5.87
C VAL A 113 10.75 11.52 5.67
N LEU A 114 11.05 12.53 6.48
CA LEU A 114 12.31 13.29 6.38
C LEU A 114 13.54 12.42 6.68
N ILE A 115 13.44 11.52 7.66
CA ILE A 115 14.51 10.55 7.97
C ILE A 115 14.74 9.63 6.78
N VAL A 116 13.67 9.11 6.18
CA VAL A 116 13.75 8.32 4.95
C VAL A 116 14.49 9.14 3.89
N LEU A 117 14.00 10.33 3.53
CA LEU A 117 14.61 11.15 2.48
C LEU A 117 16.09 11.52 2.70
N GLY A 118 16.54 11.62 3.96
CA GLY A 118 17.93 11.89 4.32
C GLY A 118 18.84 10.67 4.40
N GLY A 119 18.29 9.45 4.32
CA GLY A 119 19.05 8.20 4.35
C GLY A 119 19.82 7.95 3.05
N PRO A 120 21.03 7.36 3.10
CA PRO A 120 21.75 6.94 1.90
C PRO A 120 21.03 5.74 1.28
N PHE A 121 20.07 6.00 0.39
CA PHE A 121 19.52 4.96 -0.47
C PHE A 121 20.43 4.79 -1.65
N THR A 122 21.55 4.11 -1.42
CA THR A 122 22.30 3.49 -2.51
C THR A 122 21.31 2.68 -3.33
N SER A 123 21.19 3.02 -4.60
CA SER A 123 20.38 2.28 -5.55
C SER A 123 20.82 0.82 -5.51
N GLU A 124 20.11 -0.03 -4.75
CA GLU A 124 20.38 -1.48 -4.66
C GLU A 124 20.45 -2.09 -6.08
N VAL A 125 19.73 -1.48 -7.02
CA VAL A 125 19.72 -1.81 -8.45
C VAL A 125 21.06 -1.51 -9.15
N GLY A 126 21.79 -0.46 -8.78
CA GLY A 126 23.12 -0.13 -9.33
C GLY A 126 24.27 -0.77 -8.56
N ALA A 127 24.12 -0.96 -7.24
CA ALA A 127 25.06 -1.73 -6.43
C ALA A 127 25.09 -3.20 -6.88
N ALA A 128 23.95 -3.77 -7.29
CA ALA A 128 23.85 -5.13 -7.83
C ALA A 128 24.43 -5.29 -9.26
N GLU A 129 24.60 -4.20 -10.03
CA GLU A 129 25.31 -4.26 -11.32
C GLU A 129 26.84 -4.28 -11.15
N GLY A 130 27.36 -3.70 -10.05
CA GLY A 130 28.79 -3.73 -9.71
C GLY A 130 29.20 -4.88 -8.80
N VAL A 131 28.27 -5.40 -7.99
CA VAL A 131 28.45 -6.64 -7.25
C VAL A 131 28.08 -7.77 -8.18
N ALA A 132 29.07 -8.30 -8.89
CA ALA A 132 28.96 -9.61 -9.50
C ALA A 132 28.52 -10.58 -8.40
N LEU A 133 27.23 -10.92 -8.38
CA LEU A 133 26.71 -11.99 -7.52
C LEU A 133 27.66 -13.18 -7.73
N PRO A 134 28.27 -13.75 -6.68
CA PRO A 134 29.22 -14.84 -6.83
C PRO A 134 28.59 -16.10 -7.47
N VAL A 135 27.28 -16.06 -7.73
CA VAL A 135 26.52 -17.11 -8.39
C VAL A 135 25.74 -16.52 -9.54
N ARG A 136 26.33 -16.58 -10.75
CA ARG A 136 25.59 -16.41 -11.99
C ARG A 136 24.75 -17.67 -12.22
N VAL A 137 23.50 -17.68 -11.75
CA VAL A 137 22.60 -18.83 -11.96
C VAL A 137 22.37 -18.98 -13.48
N SER A 138 22.92 -20.03 -14.07
CA SER A 138 22.78 -20.29 -15.50
C SER A 138 21.37 -20.79 -15.79
N ALA A 139 20.80 -20.40 -16.94
CA ALA A 139 19.51 -20.96 -17.40
C ALA A 139 19.55 -22.50 -17.49
N LYS A 140 20.75 -23.07 -17.69
CA LYS A 140 20.98 -24.52 -17.65
C LYS A 140 20.83 -25.11 -16.24
N ASP A 141 21.20 -24.36 -15.20
CA ASP A 141 21.07 -24.77 -13.79
C ASP A 141 19.59 -24.78 -13.37
N LEU A 142 18.81 -23.80 -13.84
CA LEU A 142 17.35 -23.76 -13.64
C LEU A 142 16.65 -24.93 -14.34
N GLN A 143 17.06 -25.28 -15.56
CA GLN A 143 16.51 -26.46 -16.25
C GLN A 143 16.93 -27.78 -15.58
N ARG A 144 18.11 -27.85 -14.97
CA ARG A 144 18.59 -29.04 -14.25
C ARG A 144 17.82 -29.25 -12.94
N THR A 145 17.52 -28.17 -12.21
CA THR A 145 16.67 -28.19 -11.01
C THR A 145 15.21 -28.50 -11.35
N SER A 146 14.66 -27.90 -12.42
CA SER A 146 13.28 -28.16 -12.84
C SER A 146 13.01 -29.61 -13.24
N LYS A 147 13.98 -30.30 -13.86
CA LYS A 147 13.81 -31.69 -14.31
C LYS A 147 13.97 -32.73 -13.19
N GLY A 148 14.51 -32.35 -12.04
CA GLY A 148 14.77 -33.24 -10.90
C GLY A 148 13.87 -33.01 -9.68
N LEU A 149 13.04 -31.97 -9.68
CA LEU A 149 12.14 -31.71 -8.56
C LEU A 149 10.91 -32.64 -8.63
N PRO A 150 10.59 -33.39 -7.56
CA PRO A 150 9.31 -34.07 -7.48
C PRO A 150 8.18 -33.03 -7.57
N PRO A 151 6.99 -33.41 -8.08
CA PRO A 151 5.87 -32.48 -8.16
C PRO A 151 5.59 -31.90 -6.78
N VAL A 152 5.68 -30.57 -6.65
CA VAL A 152 5.38 -29.84 -5.42
C VAL A 152 3.90 -30.07 -5.09
N ARG A 153 3.62 -30.89 -4.09
CA ARG A 153 2.28 -31.12 -3.57
C ARG A 153 2.00 -30.11 -2.47
N TRP A 154 1.13 -29.14 -2.76
CA TRP A 154 0.63 -28.17 -1.78
C TRP A 154 -0.39 -28.84 -0.86
N GLU A 155 0.08 -29.54 0.17
CA GLU A 155 -0.83 -30.05 1.22
C GLU A 155 -1.26 -28.88 2.11
N LEU A 156 -2.51 -28.45 1.94
CA LEU A 156 -3.15 -27.52 2.86
C LEU A 156 -3.20 -28.19 4.25
N PRO A 157 -2.91 -27.48 5.35
CA PRO A 157 -3.04 -28.02 6.70
C PRO A 157 -4.44 -28.63 6.87
N SER A 158 -4.51 -29.90 7.27
CA SER A 158 -5.79 -30.56 7.51
C SER A 158 -6.48 -29.86 8.68
N VAL A 159 -7.49 -29.03 8.37
CA VAL A 159 -8.36 -28.46 9.40
C VAL A 159 -9.26 -29.60 9.88
N SER A 160 -8.96 -30.14 11.06
CA SER A 160 -9.86 -31.10 11.72
C SER A 160 -11.21 -30.43 11.98
N PRO A 161 -12.34 -31.06 11.62
CA PRO A 161 -13.64 -30.51 11.96
C PRO A 161 -13.79 -30.40 13.48
N PRO A 162 -14.50 -29.37 14.00
CA PRO A 162 -14.77 -29.26 15.42
C PRO A 162 -15.52 -30.50 15.92
N PRO A 163 -15.27 -30.94 17.17
CA PRO A 163 -15.96 -32.09 17.73
C PRO A 163 -17.48 -31.84 17.79
N PRO A 164 -18.31 -32.87 17.55
CA PRO A 164 -19.75 -32.72 17.69
C PRO A 164 -20.12 -32.39 19.15
N PRO A 165 -21.18 -31.59 19.37
CA PRO A 165 -21.64 -31.30 20.72
C PRO A 165 -22.00 -32.60 21.44
N SER A 166 -21.47 -32.78 22.65
CA SER A 166 -21.73 -33.92 23.51
C SER A 166 -23.22 -34.01 23.83
N ALA A 167 -23.89 -35.03 23.31
CA ALA A 167 -25.24 -35.39 23.69
C ALA A 167 -25.22 -36.04 25.09
N SER A 168 -25.27 -35.22 26.15
CA SER A 168 -25.64 -35.69 27.48
C SER A 168 -27.16 -35.60 27.61
N GLY A 169 -27.85 -36.65 27.17
CA GLY A 169 -29.23 -36.90 27.55
C GLY A 169 -29.26 -37.59 28.90
N THR A 170 -29.84 -36.94 29.91
CA THR A 170 -30.44 -37.63 31.06
C THR A 170 -31.83 -37.06 31.25
N GLY A 171 -32.82 -37.91 30.99
CA GLY A 171 -34.22 -37.64 31.27
C GLY A 171 -34.45 -37.47 32.76
N GLY A 172 -35.23 -36.44 33.11
CA GLY A 172 -35.93 -36.32 34.37
C GLY A 172 -37.41 -36.22 34.06
N ALA A 173 -38.14 -37.32 34.27
CA ALA A 173 -39.59 -37.32 34.26
C ALA A 173 -40.11 -36.45 35.42
N VAL A 174 -40.96 -35.46 35.13
CA VAL A 174 -41.87 -34.88 36.13
C VAL A 174 -43.25 -34.81 35.50
N ALA A 175 -44.15 -35.54 36.14
CA ALA A 175 -45.51 -35.82 35.74
C ALA A 175 -46.40 -34.57 35.70
N ALA A 176 -47.27 -34.53 34.70
CA ALA A 176 -48.48 -33.75 34.72
C ALA A 176 -49.45 -34.38 35.73
N GLY A 177 -49.86 -33.59 36.73
CA GLY A 177 -50.93 -33.90 37.66
C GLY A 177 -51.97 -32.78 37.60
N SER A 178 -53.17 -33.14 37.15
CA SER A 178 -54.40 -32.37 37.16
C SER A 178 -54.81 -31.91 38.57
N HIS A 179 -55.15 -30.64 38.74
CA HIS A 179 -56.43 -30.13 39.27
C HIS A 179 -56.46 -28.60 39.21
#